data_AF-A0A954TJY7-F1
#
_entry.id   AF-A0A954TJY7-F1
#
_cell.length_a   1.000
_cell.length_b   1.000
_cell.length_c   1.000
_cell.angle_alpha   90.00
_cell.angle_beta   90.00
_cell.angle_gamma   90.00
#
_symmetry.space_group_name_H-M   'P 1'
#
loop_
_entity.id
_entity.type
_entity.pdbx_description
1 polymer ?
#
loop_
_entity_poly.entity_id
_entity_poly.type
_entity_poly.pdbx_seq_one_letter_code
_entity_poly.pdbx_strand_id
1 'polypeptide(L)'
;AFTIHADGTNLRRQQYLGGHPEWDDGHVMLGELDGRLVRYHVDRQVIVGSEGPAGTFVDPGGDTALSPDRKWVANGHKDSPAGLSYFTLLSRHEKRTLRSSGIPIGEWTTGDLRIDPAPSWNRSSNQILFGALDGESQTRQLFVLTLQ
;
A
#
# COMPACT_ATOMS: atom_id res chain seq x y z
N ALA A 1 12.97 7.94 -7.51
CA ALA A 1 12.32 8.83 -6.53
C ALA A 1 13.32 9.85 -5.96
N PHE A 2 12.84 10.97 -5.44
CA PHE A 2 13.61 11.93 -4.64
C PHE A 2 12.94 12.09 -3.27
N THR A 3 13.72 12.41 -2.24
CA THR A 3 13.22 12.83 -0.93
C THR A 3 13.81 14.18 -0.58
N ILE A 4 13.10 14.94 0.25
CA ILE A 4 13.55 16.20 0.83
C ILE A 4 13.12 16.19 2.29
N HIS A 5 13.90 16.80 3.17
CA HIS A 5 13.47 17.01 4.55
C HIS A 5 12.29 17.97 4.61
N ALA A 6 11.50 17.90 5.68
CA ALA A 6 10.34 18.76 5.89
C ALA A 6 10.72 20.26 6.00
N ASP A 7 11.95 20.57 6.38
CA ASP A 7 12.50 21.93 6.42
C ASP A 7 13.01 22.43 5.05
N GLY A 8 12.85 21.64 3.99
CA GLY A 8 13.29 21.96 2.63
C GLY A 8 14.77 21.68 2.35
N THR A 9 15.50 21.08 3.29
CA THR A 9 16.92 20.72 3.10
C THR A 9 17.08 19.30 2.55
N ASN A 10 18.30 18.97 2.14
CA ASN A 10 18.70 17.60 1.77
C ASN A 10 17.84 16.96 0.65
N LEU A 11 17.54 17.71 -0.41
CA LEU A 11 16.96 17.13 -1.63
C LEU A 11 17.92 16.08 -2.18
N ARG A 12 17.49 14.82 -2.16
CA ARG A 12 18.34 13.68 -2.47
C ARG A 12 17.65 12.68 -3.39
N ARG A 13 18.39 12.22 -4.40
CA ARG A 13 17.97 11.12 -5.27
C ARG A 13 18.04 9.80 -4.53
N GLN A 14 16.99 8.99 -4.62
CA GLN A 14 16.93 7.66 -4.01
C GLN A 14 17.19 6.54 -5.02
N GLN A 15 17.86 5.47 -4.55
CA GLN A 15 18.30 4.37 -5.39
C GLN A 15 17.27 3.24 -5.51
N TYR A 16 16.57 2.87 -4.42
CA TYR A 16 15.86 1.59 -4.30
C TYR A 16 14.39 1.72 -3.88
N LEU A 17 13.68 2.73 -4.39
CA LEU A 17 12.25 2.93 -4.11
C LEU A 17 11.46 2.73 -5.40
N GLY A 18 11.07 1.48 -5.65
CA GLY A 18 10.07 1.11 -6.65
C GLY A 18 8.65 1.10 -6.08
N GLY A 19 7.66 1.00 -6.97
CA GLY A 19 6.25 0.91 -6.61
C GLY A 19 5.66 2.21 -6.05
N HIS A 20 4.67 2.05 -5.16
CA HIS A 20 3.99 3.13 -4.44
C HIS A 20 4.54 3.23 -3.01
N PRO A 21 5.59 4.03 -2.77
CA PRO A 21 6.24 4.10 -1.47
C PRO A 21 5.36 4.79 -0.43
N GLU A 22 5.51 4.37 0.83
CA GLU A 22 4.79 4.89 1.99
C GLU A 22 5.78 5.28 3.09
N TRP A 23 5.49 6.33 3.85
CA TRP A 23 6.33 6.72 4.99
C TRP A 23 6.07 5.81 6.19
N ASP A 24 7.14 5.28 6.77
CA ASP A 24 7.14 4.71 8.12
C ASP A 24 7.71 5.74 9.11
N ASP A 25 7.95 5.33 10.35
CA ASP A 25 8.50 6.20 11.37
C ASP A 25 9.92 6.72 11.04
N GLY A 26 10.15 8.00 11.34
CA GLY A 26 11.43 8.67 11.14
C GLY A 26 11.86 8.74 9.67
N HIS A 27 13.08 8.27 9.39
CA HIS A 27 13.72 8.37 8.08
C HIS A 27 13.53 7.09 7.25
N VAL A 28 12.45 6.34 7.47
CA VAL A 28 12.19 5.05 6.82
C VAL A 28 10.98 5.15 5.90
N MET A 29 11.13 4.62 4.70
CA MET A 29 10.02 4.39 3.77
C MET A 29 9.81 2.89 3.56
N LEU A 30 8.57 2.51 3.33
CA LEU A 30 8.19 1.27 2.69
C LEU A 30 8.30 1.44 1.17
N GLY A 31 8.80 0.43 0.48
CA GLY A 31 8.88 0.41 -0.98
C GLY A 31 9.13 -0.99 -1.51
N GLU A 32 9.14 -1.14 -2.82
CA GLU A 32 9.39 -2.43 -3.47
C GLU A 32 10.87 -2.61 -3.83
N LEU A 33 11.41 -3.78 -3.52
CA LEU A 33 12.68 -4.29 -4.04
C LEU A 33 12.66 -5.81 -4.10
N ASP A 34 13.01 -6.38 -5.25
CA ASP A 34 13.13 -7.82 -5.52
C ASP A 34 11.88 -8.62 -5.10
N GLY A 35 10.68 -8.08 -5.37
CA GLY A 35 9.42 -8.73 -5.02
C GLY A 35 9.16 -8.78 -3.52
N ARG A 36 9.75 -7.85 -2.75
CA ARG A 36 9.52 -7.69 -1.32
C ARG A 36 9.11 -6.25 -1.00
N LEU A 37 8.22 -6.10 -0.02
CA LEU A 37 7.95 -4.81 0.60
C LEU A 37 9.05 -4.53 1.63
N VAL A 38 10.02 -3.70 1.27
CA VAL A 38 11.21 -3.42 2.07
C VAL A 38 11.06 -2.14 2.89
N ARG A 39 11.78 -2.07 4.00
CA ARG A 39 11.97 -0.86 4.81
C ARG A 39 13.30 -0.24 4.42
N TYR A 40 13.27 0.95 3.85
CA TYR A 40 14.42 1.65 3.31
C TYR A 40 14.69 2.95 4.07
N HIS A 41 15.90 3.10 4.60
CA HIS A 41 16.30 4.31 5.32
C HIS A 41 16.81 5.36 4.32
N VAL A 42 16.09 6.48 4.18
CA VAL A 42 16.28 7.44 3.08
C VAL A 42 17.58 8.23 3.15
N ASP A 43 18.08 8.52 4.36
CA ASP A 43 19.36 9.24 4.54
C ASP A 43 20.58 8.33 4.44
N ARG A 44 20.45 7.10 4.94
CA ARG A 44 21.55 6.12 4.89
C ARG A 44 21.59 5.38 3.55
N GLN A 45 20.48 5.41 2.81
CA GLN A 45 20.26 4.69 1.55
C GLN A 45 20.51 3.18 1.67
N VAL A 46 20.02 2.59 2.77
CA VAL A 46 20.16 1.16 3.06
C VAL A 46 18.80 0.54 3.38
N ILE A 47 18.66 -0.73 3.00
CA ILE A 47 17.55 -1.56 3.45
C ILE A 47 17.78 -1.92 4.91
N VAL A 48 16.81 -1.61 5.77
CA VAL A 48 16.85 -1.88 7.22
C VAL A 48 15.92 -3.02 7.63
N GLY A 49 15.17 -3.58 6.70
CA GLY A 49 14.30 -4.72 6.92
C GLY A 49 13.28 -4.92 5.80
N SER A 50 12.31 -5.78 6.04
CA SER A 50 11.16 -6.00 5.15
C SER A 50 9.90 -6.28 5.95
N GLU A 51 8.75 -5.97 5.36
CA GLU A 51 7.44 -6.31 5.90
C GLU A 51 7.10 -7.76 5.55
N GLY A 52 6.90 -8.58 6.58
CA GLY A 52 6.50 -9.98 6.45
C GLY A 52 7.53 -10.93 5.81
N PRO A 53 7.25 -12.24 5.84
CA PRO A 53 8.00 -13.25 5.06
C PRO A 53 7.93 -13.02 3.54
N ALA A 54 8.79 -13.71 2.79
CA ALA A 54 8.70 -13.74 1.32
C ALA A 54 7.31 -14.22 0.88
N GLY A 55 6.75 -13.59 -0.15
CA GLY A 55 5.42 -13.94 -0.67
C GLY A 55 4.23 -13.47 0.18
N THR A 56 4.47 -12.67 1.24
CA THR A 56 3.37 -12.05 2.01
C THR A 56 2.50 -11.17 1.13
N PHE A 57 3.13 -10.35 0.29
CA PHE A 57 2.46 -9.42 -0.62
C PHE A 57 2.57 -9.95 -2.04
N VAL A 58 1.43 -10.07 -2.73
CA VAL A 58 1.38 -10.54 -4.13
C VAL A 58 2.02 -9.51 -5.06
N ASP A 59 1.72 -8.22 -4.83
CA ASP A 59 2.33 -7.10 -5.52
C ASP A 59 2.87 -6.08 -4.49
N PRO A 60 4.11 -6.26 -4.01
CA PRO A 60 4.71 -5.33 -3.06
C PRO A 60 4.92 -3.91 -3.61
N GLY A 61 4.81 -3.72 -4.93
CA GLY A 61 4.86 -2.41 -5.58
C GLY A 61 3.51 -1.71 -5.68
N GLY A 62 2.41 -2.41 -5.37
CA GLY A 62 1.06 -1.86 -5.37
C GLY A 62 0.83 -0.81 -4.28
N ASP A 63 -0.34 -0.17 -4.33
CA ASP A 63 -0.70 0.90 -3.40
C ASP A 63 -0.58 0.42 -1.96
N THR A 64 0.27 1.09 -1.19
CA THR A 64 0.60 0.70 0.18
C THR A 64 0.27 1.83 1.13
N ALA A 65 -0.30 1.50 2.28
CA ALA A 65 -0.56 2.47 3.35
C ALA A 65 -0.29 1.87 4.73
N LEU A 66 0.42 2.63 5.56
CA LEU A 66 0.67 2.31 6.96
C LEU A 66 -0.40 2.94 7.84
N SER A 67 -0.98 2.15 8.75
CA SER A 67 -1.94 2.66 9.73
C SER A 67 -1.32 3.73 10.66
N PRO A 68 -2.10 4.71 11.14
CA PRO A 68 -1.59 5.76 12.02
C PRO A 68 -0.88 5.25 13.30
N ASP A 69 -1.34 4.14 13.87
CA ASP A 69 -0.70 3.51 15.04
C ASP A 69 0.48 2.60 14.68
N ARG A 70 0.78 2.49 13.37
CA ARG A 70 1.88 1.73 12.76
C ARG A 70 1.83 0.24 13.01
N LYS A 71 0.68 -0.32 13.43
CA LYS A 71 0.54 -1.76 13.69
C LYS A 71 0.11 -2.54 12.46
N TRP A 72 -0.55 -1.90 11.52
CA TRP A 72 -1.05 -2.51 10.29
C TRP A 72 -0.45 -1.88 9.04
N VAL A 73 -0.07 -2.73 8.09
CA VAL A 73 0.29 -2.36 6.72
C VAL A 73 -0.80 -2.89 5.80
N ALA A 74 -1.38 -2.04 4.96
CA ALA A 74 -2.25 -2.43 3.86
C ALA A 74 -1.46 -2.32 2.55
N ASN A 75 -1.54 -3.33 1.69
CA ASN A 75 -0.93 -3.32 0.36
C ASN A 75 -1.93 -3.91 -0.64
N GLY A 76 -2.18 -3.17 -1.71
CA GLY A 76 -3.12 -3.51 -2.77
C GLY A 76 -2.46 -4.30 -3.89
N HIS A 77 -3.18 -5.27 -4.43
CA HIS A 77 -2.82 -5.90 -5.71
C HIS A 77 -4.06 -6.07 -6.59
N LYS A 78 -3.85 -6.10 -7.90
CA LYS A 78 -4.91 -6.30 -8.90
C LYS A 78 -4.89 -7.71 -9.44
N ASP A 79 -6.08 -8.23 -9.70
CA ASP A 79 -6.36 -9.37 -10.56
C ASP A 79 -7.10 -8.83 -11.79
N SER A 80 -6.33 -8.29 -12.73
CA SER A 80 -6.89 -7.60 -13.90
C SER A 80 -7.79 -8.50 -14.76
N PRO A 81 -7.46 -9.79 -15.01
CA PRO A 81 -8.37 -10.69 -15.71
C PRO A 81 -9.73 -10.85 -15.02
N ALA A 82 -9.77 -10.84 -13.68
CA ALA A 82 -11.01 -10.93 -12.93
C ALA A 82 -11.71 -9.57 -12.76
N GLY A 83 -11.07 -8.45 -13.12
CA GLY A 83 -11.58 -7.11 -12.84
C GLY A 83 -11.70 -6.81 -11.34
N LEU A 84 -10.82 -7.41 -10.53
CA LEU A 84 -10.83 -7.31 -9.07
C LEU A 84 -9.52 -6.74 -8.55
N SER A 85 -9.59 -6.12 -7.37
CA SER A 85 -8.43 -5.81 -6.54
C SER A 85 -8.61 -6.42 -5.15
N TYR A 86 -7.52 -6.53 -4.41
CA TYR A 86 -7.51 -7.06 -3.06
C TYR A 86 -6.53 -6.27 -2.23
N PHE A 87 -6.79 -6.19 -0.93
CA PHE A 87 -5.80 -5.79 0.05
C PHE A 87 -5.25 -6.99 0.79
N THR A 88 -3.92 -7.01 0.94
CA THR A 88 -3.22 -7.79 1.95
C THR A 88 -2.97 -6.88 3.16
N LEU A 89 -3.40 -7.31 4.35
CA LEU A 89 -3.28 -6.56 5.59
C LEU A 89 -2.35 -7.31 6.55
N LEU A 90 -1.16 -6.77 6.82
CA LEU A 90 -0.18 -7.36 7.72
C LEU A 90 -0.22 -6.67 9.09
N SER A 91 -0.48 -7.43 10.15
CA SER A 91 -0.27 -7.01 11.54
C SER A 91 1.20 -7.15 11.90
N ARG A 92 1.90 -6.04 12.10
CA ARG A 92 3.32 -6.00 12.51
C ARG A 92 3.52 -6.59 13.89
N HIS A 93 2.58 -6.42 14.81
CA HIS A 93 2.68 -6.92 16.18
C HIS A 93 2.39 -8.43 16.23
N GLU A 94 1.26 -8.85 15.65
CA GLU A 94 0.80 -10.24 15.75
C GLU A 94 1.41 -11.14 14.67
N LYS A 95 2.14 -10.55 13.71
CA LYS A 95 2.75 -11.24 12.57
C LYS A 95 1.75 -12.09 11.77
N ARG A 96 0.48 -11.66 11.75
CA ARG A 96 -0.59 -12.29 10.96
C ARG A 96 -0.95 -11.46 9.75
N THR A 97 -1.45 -12.14 8.73
CA THR A 97 -1.93 -11.52 7.50
C THR A 97 -3.42 -11.79 7.33
N LEU A 98 -4.17 -10.77 6.93
CA LEU A 98 -5.55 -10.88 6.48
C LEU A 98 -5.61 -10.51 4.98
N ARG A 99 -6.64 -10.98 4.28
CA ARG A 99 -6.91 -10.60 2.90
C ARG A 99 -8.34 -10.12 2.79
N SER A 100 -8.57 -9.01 2.09
CA SER A 100 -9.93 -8.54 1.80
C SER A 100 -10.66 -9.52 0.87
N SER A 101 -11.98 -9.41 0.81
CA SER A 101 -12.74 -9.89 -0.34
C SER A 101 -12.31 -9.16 -1.63
N GLY A 102 -12.69 -9.70 -2.78
CA GLY A 102 -12.49 -9.03 -4.06
C GLY A 102 -13.20 -7.69 -4.11
N ILE A 103 -12.47 -6.66 -4.52
CA ILE A 103 -12.91 -5.28 -4.67
C ILE A 103 -13.16 -5.04 -6.16
N PRO A 104 -14.40 -4.79 -6.61
CA PRO A 104 -14.70 -4.57 -8.01
C PRO A 104 -14.02 -3.33 -8.57
N ILE A 105 -13.22 -3.51 -9.62
CA ILE A 105 -12.62 -2.43 -10.42
C ILE A 105 -12.97 -2.52 -11.90
N GLY A 106 -13.63 -3.62 -12.31
CA GLY A 106 -14.11 -3.83 -13.68
C GLY A 106 -12.96 -3.89 -14.68
N GLU A 107 -13.21 -3.39 -15.89
CA GLU A 107 -12.19 -3.32 -16.96
C GLU A 107 -11.17 -2.17 -16.75
N TRP A 108 -11.44 -1.26 -15.81
CA TRP A 108 -10.65 -0.06 -15.53
C TRP A 108 -9.38 -0.35 -14.74
N THR A 109 -8.57 -1.29 -15.22
CA THR A 109 -7.38 -1.79 -14.52
C THR A 109 -6.11 -1.03 -14.90
N THR A 110 -6.10 -0.36 -16.06
CA THR A 110 -4.96 0.35 -16.65
C THR A 110 -5.40 1.62 -17.40
N GLY A 111 -4.44 2.44 -17.82
CA GLY A 111 -4.67 3.68 -18.56
C GLY A 111 -5.12 4.85 -17.69
N ASP A 112 -5.67 5.88 -18.34
CA ASP A 112 -6.02 7.15 -17.72
C ASP A 112 -7.30 7.07 -16.87
N LEU A 113 -8.19 6.14 -17.20
CA LEU A 113 -9.46 5.92 -16.50
C LEU A 113 -9.38 4.82 -15.43
N ARG A 114 -8.17 4.37 -15.10
CA ARG A 114 -7.99 3.27 -14.16
C ARG A 114 -8.54 3.57 -12.76
N ILE A 115 -9.01 2.53 -12.11
CA ILE A 115 -9.39 2.52 -10.70
C ILE A 115 -8.25 1.84 -9.94
N ASP A 116 -7.53 2.67 -9.17
CA ASP A 116 -6.52 2.25 -8.20
C ASP A 116 -7.13 2.41 -6.80
N PRO A 117 -7.51 1.32 -6.12
CA PRO A 117 -8.09 1.38 -4.79
C PRO A 117 -7.01 1.71 -3.74
N ALA A 118 -6.40 2.89 -3.79
CA ALA A 118 -5.37 3.26 -2.82
C ALA A 118 -5.95 3.26 -1.39
N PRO A 119 -5.41 2.45 -0.46
CA PRO A 119 -5.97 2.30 0.88
C PRO A 119 -5.71 3.57 1.70
N SER A 120 -6.74 4.12 2.33
CA SER A 120 -6.63 5.27 3.24
C SER A 120 -7.13 4.91 4.64
N TRP A 121 -6.22 4.83 5.61
CA TRP A 121 -6.57 4.48 6.98
C TRP A 121 -7.36 5.59 7.70
N ASN A 122 -8.33 5.18 8.51
CA ASN A 122 -8.95 6.08 9.48
C ASN A 122 -8.01 6.33 10.68
N ARG A 123 -8.28 7.39 11.47
CA ARG A 123 -7.44 7.76 12.63
C ARG A 123 -7.35 6.67 13.70
N SER A 124 -8.39 5.86 13.84
CA SER A 124 -8.45 4.77 14.82
C SER A 124 -7.74 3.49 14.37
N SER A 125 -7.10 3.49 13.19
CA SER A 125 -6.35 2.35 12.64
C SER A 125 -7.15 1.05 12.52
N ASN A 126 -8.48 1.14 12.38
CA ASN A 126 -9.37 -0.02 12.31
C ASN A 126 -10.26 -0.04 11.06
N GLN A 127 -10.14 0.96 10.19
CA GLN A 127 -10.86 1.02 8.93
C GLN A 127 -10.01 1.59 7.80
N ILE A 128 -10.32 1.18 6.57
CA ILE A 128 -9.68 1.64 5.34
C ILE A 128 -10.77 2.16 4.40
N LEU A 129 -10.65 3.41 3.96
CA LEU A 129 -11.43 3.99 2.87
C LEU A 129 -10.72 3.72 1.54
N PHE A 130 -11.47 3.34 0.51
CA PHE A 130 -10.94 3.11 -0.84
C PHE A 130 -12.02 3.37 -1.90
N GLY A 131 -11.60 3.60 -3.14
CA GLY A 131 -12.50 3.73 -4.29
C GLY A 131 -12.67 2.42 -5.03
N ALA A 132 -13.91 2.10 -5.43
CA ALA A 132 -14.23 0.91 -6.22
C ALA A 132 -15.51 1.11 -7.05
N LEU A 133 -15.89 0.11 -7.84
CA LEU A 133 -17.19 0.08 -8.48
C LEU A 133 -18.26 -0.47 -7.55
N ASP A 134 -19.41 0.20 -7.54
CA ASP A 134 -20.64 -0.36 -7.01
C ASP A 134 -21.15 -1.50 -7.91
N GLY A 135 -21.55 -2.61 -7.31
CA GLY A 135 -21.89 -3.84 -8.02
C GLY A 135 -23.15 -3.70 -8.89
N GLU A 136 -24.09 -2.85 -8.50
CA GLU A 136 -25.37 -2.66 -9.19
C GLU A 136 -25.29 -1.58 -10.27
N SER A 137 -24.85 -0.38 -9.89
CA SER A 137 -24.83 0.79 -10.76
C SER A 137 -23.60 0.86 -11.67
N GLN A 138 -22.55 0.08 -11.38
CA GLN A 138 -21.24 0.15 -12.03
C GLN A 138 -20.63 1.55 -11.98
N THR A 139 -21.03 2.36 -11.00
CA THR A 139 -20.45 3.70 -10.77
C THR A 139 -19.33 3.62 -9.75
N ARG A 140 -18.33 4.51 -9.87
CA ARG A 140 -17.25 4.60 -8.88
C ARG A 140 -17.77 5.24 -7.59
N GLN A 141 -17.65 4.52 -6.48
CA GLN A 141 -18.04 4.96 -5.15
C GLN A 141 -16.88 4.79 -4.15
N LEU A 142 -17.06 5.35 -2.96
CA LEU A 142 -16.16 5.15 -1.83
C LEU A 142 -16.73 4.06 -0.92
N PHE A 143 -15.86 3.16 -0.49
CA PHE A 143 -16.17 2.03 0.37
C PHE A 143 -15.29 2.03 1.60
N VAL A 144 -15.78 1.42 2.67
CA VAL A 144 -15.05 1.25 3.93
C VAL A 144 -14.88 -0.22 4.23
N LEU A 145 -13.63 -0.67 4.38
CA LEU A 145 -13.30 -1.97 4.97
C LEU A 145 -13.04 -1.77 6.46
N THR A 146 -13.65 -2.61 7.30
CA THR A 146 -13.45 -2.58 8.77
C THR A 146 -12.70 -3.84 9.21
N LEU A 147 -11.66 -3.67 10.04
CA LEU A 147 -10.97 -4.80 10.67
C LEU A 147 -11.86 -5.41 11.76
N GLN A 148 -12.02 -6.73 11.74
CA GLN A 148 -12.71 -7.50 12.78
C GLN A 148 -11.73 -8.30 13.64
#